data_AF-A0A920F0P1-F1
#
_entry.id   AF-A0A920F0P1-F1
#
_cell.length_a   1.000
_cell.length_b   1.000
_cell.length_c   1.000
_cell.angle_alpha   90.00
_cell.angle_beta   90.00
_cell.angle_gamma   90.00
#
_symmetry.space_group_name_H-M   'P 1'
#
loop_
_entity.id
_entity.type
_entity.pdbx_description
1 polymer ?
#
loop_
_entity_poly.entity_id
_entity_poly.type
_entity_poly.pdbx_seq_one_letter_code
_entity_poly.pdbx_strand_id
1 'polypeptide(L)'
;MGYYGTITPPVILRNILENPGWYTAYTPYQAEISQGRLEALLNFQTMVTDMTGLEISNASLLDESTAAAEAMVLMYRNSKSGNTFFVADDCHPQTIDVLKTRAEPMDIKISVLKIKGF
;
A
#
# COMPACT_ATOMS: atom_id res chain seq x y z
N MET A 1 0.26 16.13 -2.18
CA MET A 1 -0.84 15.33 -2.74
C MET A 1 -0.20 14.29 -3.65
N GLY A 2 -0.41 13.00 -3.38
CA GLY A 2 0.43 11.88 -3.85
C GLY A 2 0.16 11.37 -5.27
N TYR A 3 -0.39 12.20 -6.15
CA TYR A 3 -0.71 11.84 -7.53
C TYR A 3 0.15 12.65 -8.49
N TYR A 4 0.87 11.96 -9.36
CA TYR A 4 1.81 12.56 -10.31
C TYR A 4 1.56 11.98 -11.71
N GLY A 5 1.65 12.82 -12.74
CA GLY A 5 1.52 12.36 -14.13
C GLY A 5 2.62 11.36 -14.48
N THR A 6 2.27 10.32 -15.25
CA THR A 6 3.21 9.31 -15.75
C THR A 6 2.87 8.91 -17.17
N ILE A 7 3.87 8.44 -17.93
CA ILE A 7 3.68 7.91 -19.28
C ILE A 7 3.51 6.40 -19.16
N THR A 8 2.28 5.90 -19.32
CA THR A 8 2.05 4.45 -19.44
C THR A 8 2.64 3.96 -20.77
N PRO A 9 3.61 3.03 -20.78
CA PRO A 9 4.17 2.52 -22.01
C PRO A 9 3.08 1.97 -22.94
N PRO A 10 3.01 2.37 -24.23
CA PRO A 10 1.92 1.96 -25.12
C PRO A 10 1.76 0.44 -25.24
N VAL A 11 2.86 -0.31 -25.13
CA VAL A 11 2.85 -1.78 -25.16
C VAL A 11 2.15 -2.38 -23.93
N ILE A 12 2.23 -1.75 -22.77
CA ILE A 12 1.55 -2.19 -21.54
C ILE A 12 0.07 -1.82 -21.61
N LEU A 13 -0.24 -0.58 -22.00
CA LEU A 13 -1.61 -0.10 -22.16
C LEU A 13 -2.42 -1.05 -23.06
N ARG A 14 -1.91 -1.30 -24.28
CA ARG A 14 -2.61 -2.09 -25.30
C ARG A 14 -2.75 -3.58 -24.94
N ASN A 15 -1.72 -4.18 -24.36
CA ASN A 15 -1.66 -5.65 -24.21
C ASN A 15 -2.05 -6.16 -22.82
N ILE A 16 -2.14 -5.28 -21.82
CA ILE A 16 -2.51 -5.63 -20.44
C ILE A 16 -3.79 -4.89 -20.05
N LEU A 17 -3.77 -3.56 -19.99
CA LEU A 17 -4.89 -2.78 -19.45
C LEU A 17 -6.13 -2.83 -20.35
N GLU A 18 -5.95 -2.81 -21.67
CA GLU A 18 -7.02 -2.88 -22.67
C GLU A 18 -7.32 -4.33 -23.14
N ASN A 19 -6.70 -5.34 -22.53
CA ASN A 19 -6.81 -6.74 -22.95
C ASN A 19 -7.67 -7.56 -21.97
N PRO A 20 -8.85 -8.09 -22.38
CA PRO A 20 -9.70 -8.87 -21.50
C PRO A 20 -9.06 -10.16 -20.98
N GLY A 21 -8.02 -10.68 -21.62
CA GLY A 21 -7.25 -11.82 -21.10
C GLY A 21 -6.57 -11.55 -19.76
N TRP A 22 -6.35 -10.27 -19.41
CA TRP A 22 -5.70 -9.87 -18.16
C TRP A 22 -6.66 -9.38 -17.08
N TYR A 23 -7.78 -8.75 -17.44
CA TYR A 23 -8.68 -8.13 -16.44
C TYR A 23 -9.99 -8.86 -16.18
N THR A 24 -10.32 -9.92 -16.93
CA THR A 24 -11.59 -10.67 -16.71
C THR A 24 -11.46 -11.80 -15.69
N ALA A 25 -10.26 -12.34 -15.49
CA ALA A 25 -10.00 -13.33 -14.45
C ALA A 25 -10.02 -12.67 -13.05
N TYR A 26 -10.50 -13.41 -12.04
CA TYR A 26 -10.52 -12.96 -10.65
C TYR A 26 -9.29 -13.45 -9.86
N THR A 27 -9.36 -13.38 -8.54
CA THR A 27 -8.34 -13.85 -7.60
C THR A 27 -7.81 -15.24 -7.98
N PRO A 28 -6.48 -15.45 -7.99
CA PRO A 28 -5.84 -16.71 -8.37
C PRO A 28 -6.01 -17.82 -7.32
N TYR A 29 -7.26 -18.23 -7.04
CA TYR A 29 -7.56 -19.34 -6.15
C TYR A 29 -7.07 -20.69 -6.70
N GLN A 30 -7.04 -20.86 -8.02
CA GLN A 30 -6.48 -22.03 -8.71
C GLN A 30 -5.12 -21.65 -9.33
N ALA A 31 -4.03 -21.95 -8.62
CA ALA A 31 -2.70 -21.49 -8.99
C ALA A 31 -2.21 -22.05 -10.32
N GLU A 32 -2.55 -23.30 -10.64
CA GLU A 32 -2.09 -24.05 -11.82
C GLU A 32 -2.49 -23.38 -13.13
N ILE A 33 -3.66 -22.75 -13.16
CA ILE A 33 -4.20 -22.02 -14.32
C ILE A 33 -4.01 -20.50 -14.22
N SER A 34 -3.20 -20.06 -13.25
CA SER A 34 -3.05 -18.63 -12.92
C SER A 34 -1.60 -18.16 -12.90
N GLN A 35 -0.65 -19.00 -13.33
CA GLN A 35 0.78 -18.75 -13.23
C GLN A 35 1.22 -17.42 -13.84
N GLY A 36 0.67 -17.02 -14.99
CA GLY A 36 1.07 -15.76 -15.66
C GLY A 36 0.86 -14.51 -14.79
N ARG A 37 -0.27 -14.38 -14.07
CA ARG A 37 -0.50 -13.24 -13.18
C ARG A 37 0.22 -13.38 -11.83
N LEU A 38 0.39 -14.62 -11.35
CA LEU A 38 1.16 -14.89 -10.13
C LEU A 38 2.64 -14.50 -10.30
N GLU A 39 3.21 -14.78 -11.46
CA GLU A 39 4.58 -14.35 -11.81
C GLU A 39 4.69 -12.83 -11.87
N ALA A 40 3.72 -12.14 -12.49
CA ALA A 40 3.69 -10.68 -12.52
C ALA A 40 3.57 -10.06 -11.11
N LEU A 41 2.77 -10.68 -10.21
CA LEU A 41 2.66 -10.26 -8.81
C LEU A 41 3.96 -10.51 -8.02
N LEU A 42 4.66 -11.61 -8.29
CA LEU A 42 5.96 -11.87 -7.70
C LEU A 42 6.99 -10.82 -8.14
N ASN A 43 6.99 -10.45 -9.42
CA ASN A 43 7.83 -9.35 -9.92
C ASN A 43 7.50 -8.01 -9.24
N PHE A 44 6.23 -7.73 -8.96
CA PHE A 44 5.83 -6.57 -8.18
C PHE A 44 6.39 -6.62 -6.75
N GLN A 45 6.30 -7.77 -6.08
CA GLN A 45 6.86 -7.94 -4.73
C GLN A 45 8.37 -7.72 -4.72
N THR A 46 9.10 -8.33 -5.65
CA THR A 46 10.55 -8.15 -5.80
C THR A 46 10.93 -6.70 -6.07
N MET A 47 10.22 -6.02 -6.97
CA MET A 47 10.45 -4.60 -7.24
C MET A 47 10.28 -3.75 -5.97
N VAL A 48 9.23 -4.01 -5.18
CA VAL A 48 8.99 -3.26 -3.93
C VAL A 48 10.07 -3.57 -2.89
N THR A 49 10.48 -4.83 -2.71
CA THR A 49 11.56 -5.19 -1.77
C THR A 49 12.89 -4.56 -2.17
N ASP A 50 13.24 -4.58 -3.46
CA ASP A 50 14.47 -3.99 -3.97
C ASP A 50 14.50 -2.48 -3.79
N MET A 51 13.37 -1.78 -4.02
CA MET A 51 13.28 -0.33 -3.89
C MET A 51 13.23 0.15 -2.44
N THR A 52 12.61 -0.63 -1.55
CA THR A 52 12.45 -0.23 -0.13
C THR A 52 13.58 -0.75 0.76
N GLY A 53 14.32 -1.76 0.31
CA GLY A 53 15.32 -2.46 1.13
C GLY A 53 14.73 -3.31 2.25
N LEU A 54 13.41 -3.55 2.26
CA LEU A 54 12.73 -4.40 3.23
C LEU A 54 12.70 -5.86 2.77
N GLU A 55 12.63 -6.78 3.73
CA GLU A 55 12.74 -8.22 3.47
C GLU A 55 11.54 -8.82 2.71
N ILE A 56 10.34 -8.28 2.91
CA ILE A 56 9.10 -8.82 2.35
C ILE A 56 8.15 -7.71 1.87
N SER A 57 7.37 -8.03 0.85
CA SER A 57 6.27 -7.19 0.35
C SER A 57 5.05 -8.06 0.06
N ASN A 58 3.85 -7.46 0.10
CA ASN A 58 2.61 -8.13 -0.31
C ASN A 58 2.30 -7.88 -1.80
N ALA A 59 1.20 -8.43 -2.28
CA ALA A 59 0.76 -8.32 -3.67
C ALA A 59 -0.13 -7.08 -3.95
N SER A 60 0.10 -5.95 -3.26
CA SER A 60 -0.63 -4.67 -3.26
C SER A 60 -1.64 -4.45 -2.11
N LEU A 61 -2.02 -3.18 -1.93
CA LEU A 61 -3.13 -2.66 -1.12
C LEU A 61 -3.93 -1.64 -1.96
N LEU A 62 -5.00 -1.08 -1.40
CA LEU A 62 -5.93 -0.22 -2.14
C LEU A 62 -5.32 1.13 -2.56
N ASP A 63 -4.72 1.85 -1.62
CA ASP A 63 -4.07 3.14 -1.84
C ASP A 63 -3.04 3.44 -0.73
N GLU A 64 -2.29 4.55 -0.86
CA GLU A 64 -1.29 4.99 0.12
C GLU A 64 -1.88 5.18 1.52
N SER A 65 -3.03 5.87 1.60
CA SER A 65 -3.63 6.28 2.88
C SER A 65 -4.15 5.09 3.69
N THR A 66 -4.76 4.11 3.01
CA THR A 66 -5.21 2.85 3.61
C THR A 66 -4.03 1.92 3.91
N ALA A 67 -2.98 1.91 3.09
CA ALA A 67 -1.74 1.20 3.39
C ALA A 67 -1.06 1.72 4.67
N ALA A 68 -1.02 3.05 4.84
CA ALA A 68 -0.53 3.67 6.08
C ALA A 68 -1.38 3.28 7.30
N ALA A 69 -2.71 3.19 7.13
CA ALA A 69 -3.59 2.73 8.20
C ALA A 69 -3.40 1.25 8.55
N GLU A 70 -3.19 0.36 7.56
CA GLU A 70 -2.84 -1.04 7.82
C GLU A 70 -1.49 -1.14 8.53
N ALA A 71 -0.51 -0.30 8.19
CA ALA A 71 0.76 -0.23 8.90
C ALA A 71 0.57 0.21 10.36
N MET A 72 -0.27 1.23 10.62
CA MET A 72 -0.64 1.63 11.98
C MET A 72 -1.27 0.47 12.77
N VAL A 73 -2.20 -0.27 12.15
CA VAL A 73 -2.85 -1.43 12.79
C VAL A 73 -1.87 -2.56 13.06
N LEU A 74 -0.96 -2.85 12.11
CA LEU A 74 0.11 -3.84 12.28
C LEU A 74 1.01 -3.49 13.47
N MET A 75 1.46 -2.24 13.55
CA MET A 75 2.27 -1.74 14.65
C MET A 75 1.53 -1.79 15.98
N TYR A 76 0.26 -1.37 16.01
CA TYR A 76 -0.58 -1.40 17.20
C TYR A 76 -0.75 -2.82 17.75
N ARG A 77 -1.00 -3.80 16.87
CA ARG A 77 -1.15 -5.21 17.26
C ARG A 77 0.16 -5.85 17.74
N ASN A 78 1.31 -5.34 17.29
CA ASN A 78 2.62 -5.85 17.72
C ASN A 78 3.17 -5.12 18.95
N SER A 79 2.64 -3.94 19.29
CA SER A 79 3.07 -3.18 20.46
C SER A 79 2.63 -3.84 21.76
N LYS A 80 3.49 -3.79 22.78
CA LYS A 80 3.20 -4.30 24.14
C LYS A 80 2.50 -3.27 25.02
N SER A 81 2.63 -1.99 24.70
CA SER A 81 2.06 -0.89 25.47
C SER A 81 1.99 0.39 24.64
N GLY A 82 1.19 1.36 25.10
CA GLY A 82 0.99 2.63 24.42
C GLY A 82 -0.17 2.59 23.44
N ASN A 83 -0.84 3.72 23.33
CA ASN A 83 -2.04 3.89 22.52
C ASN A 83 -1.96 5.19 21.70
N THR A 84 -0.74 5.64 21.40
CA THR A 84 -0.50 6.89 20.66
C THR A 84 0.32 6.58 19.42
N PHE A 85 -0.21 6.99 18.27
CA PHE A 85 0.44 6.85 16.97
C PHE A 85 0.87 8.24 16.47
N PHE A 86 2.16 8.38 16.15
CA PHE A 86 2.72 9.65 15.70
C PHE A 86 2.69 9.74 14.18
N VAL A 87 2.27 10.91 13.67
CA VAL A 87 2.20 11.20 12.23
C VAL A 87 2.91 12.53 11.98
N ALA A 88 3.72 12.61 10.94
CA ALA A 88 4.38 13.87 10.56
C ALA A 88 3.35 14.88 10.02
N ASP A 89 3.57 16.18 10.28
CA ASP A 89 2.67 17.25 9.82
C ASP A 89 2.77 17.56 8.32
N ASP A 90 3.79 17.03 7.65
CA ASP A 90 4.04 17.16 6.22
C ASP A 90 3.62 15.92 5.40
N CYS A 91 3.05 14.89 6.05
CA CYS A 91 2.34 13.83 5.35
C CYS A 91 1.18 14.39 4.52
N HIS A 92 0.78 13.66 3.49
CA HIS A 92 -0.35 14.09 2.68
C HIS A 92 -1.64 14.23 3.52
N PRO A 93 -2.43 15.30 3.36
CA PRO A 93 -3.58 15.58 4.22
C PRO A 93 -4.61 14.45 4.21
N GLN A 94 -4.86 13.85 3.04
CA GLN A 94 -5.78 12.71 2.93
C GLN A 94 -5.28 11.45 3.66
N THR A 95 -3.95 11.26 3.75
CA THR A 95 -3.36 10.17 4.54
C THR A 95 -3.56 10.40 6.03
N ILE A 96 -3.37 11.64 6.51
CA ILE A 96 -3.63 11.99 7.92
C ILE A 96 -5.11 11.79 8.27
N ASP A 97 -6.03 12.17 7.39
CA ASP A 97 -7.47 12.04 7.65
C ASP A 97 -7.91 10.58 7.68
N VAL A 98 -7.46 9.74 6.75
CA VAL A 98 -7.74 8.29 6.78
C VAL A 98 -7.17 7.63 8.04
N LEU A 99 -5.96 8.01 8.47
CA LEU A 99 -5.39 7.52 9.72
C LEU A 99 -6.27 7.86 10.93
N LYS A 100 -6.74 9.11 11.04
CA LYS A 100 -7.66 9.52 12.11
C LYS A 100 -8.96 8.71 12.10
N THR A 101 -9.59 8.57 10.93
CA THR A 101 -10.84 7.81 10.79
C THR A 101 -10.66 6.33 11.16
N ARG A 102 -9.54 5.72 10.78
CA ARG A 102 -9.25 4.31 11.11
C ARG A 102 -8.86 4.11 12.57
N ALA A 103 -8.26 5.12 13.19
CA ALA A 103 -7.82 5.10 14.58
C ALA A 103 -8.99 5.20 15.59
N GLU A 104 -10.00 6.01 15.28
CA GLU A 104 -11.17 6.28 16.15
C GLU A 104 -11.86 5.01 16.70
N PRO A 105 -12.30 4.03 15.88
CA PRO A 105 -12.97 2.83 16.39
C PRO A 105 -12.05 1.89 17.18
N MET A 106 -10.73 2.09 17.11
CA MET A 106 -9.72 1.30 17.79
C MET A 106 -9.16 1.99 19.05
N ASP A 107 -9.70 3.17 19.38
CA ASP A 107 -9.23 4.05 20.46
C ASP A 107 -7.77 4.50 20.30
N ILE A 108 -7.19 4.45 19.09
CA ILE A 108 -5.80 4.85 18.87
C ILE A 108 -5.69 6.38 18.85
N LYS A 109 -4.85 6.96 19.71
CA LYS A 109 -4.62 8.42 19.74
C LYS A 109 -3.66 8.84 18.64
N ILE A 110 -4.14 9.56 17.62
CA ILE A 110 -3.27 10.19 16.62
C ILE A 110 -2.64 11.48 17.19
N SER A 111 -1.31 11.59 17.11
CA SER A 111 -0.56 12.80 17.42
C SER A 111 0.18 13.29 16.18
N VAL A 112 -0.31 14.35 15.55
CA VAL A 112 0.37 14.99 14.41
C VAL A 112 1.45 15.93 14.94
N LEU A 113 2.69 15.73 14.52
CA LEU A 113 3.85 16.47 15.02
C LEU A 113 4.70 17.00 13.87
N LYS A 114 5.26 18.19 14.07
CA LYS A 114 6.31 18.70 13.20
C LYS A 114 7.63 17.98 13.48
N ILE A 115 8.12 17.24 12.49
CA ILE A 115 9.44 16.59 12.60
C ILE A 115 10.51 17.66 12.31
N LYS A 116 11.38 17.93 13.29
CA LYS A 116 12.57 18.79 13.11
C LYS A 116 13.79 17.88 12.91
N GLY A 117 14.33 17.90 11.69
CA GLY A 117 15.60 17.25 11.37
C GLY A 117 15.42 15.89 10.67
N PHE A 118 15.78 15.87 9.40
CA PHE A 118 16.51 14.77 8.77
C PHE A 118 17.88 15.32 8.38
#